data_AF-A0A949F914-F1
#
_entry.id   AF-A0A949F914-F1
#
_cell.length_a   1.000
_cell.length_b   1.000
_cell.length_c   1.000
_cell.angle_alpha   90.00
_cell.angle_beta   90.00
_cell.angle_gamma   90.00
#
_symmetry.space_group_name_H-M   'P 1'
#
loop_
_entity.id
_entity.type
_entity.pdbx_description
1 polymer ?
#
loop_
_entity_poly.entity_id
_entity_poly.type
_entity_poly.pdbx_seq_one_letter_code
_entity_poly.pdbx_strand_id
1 'polypeptide(L)'
;EDVDIFSKRMVDTARFILSKFKNSFFINFAFDVTKECDCISTKNEEIVTKDIGILASKDILALEKATLDLINKDKDLLHCDTMFEYAHKKGLGNLDYKLTEV
;
A
#
# COMPACT_ATOMS: atom_id res chain seq x y z
N GLU A 1 5.88 5.52 -20.00
CA GLU A 1 6.38 4.21 -19.55
C GLU A 1 5.16 3.36 -19.21
N ASP A 2 5.21 2.05 -19.40
CA ASP A 2 4.07 1.18 -19.08
C ASP A 2 3.93 1.05 -17.55
N VAL A 3 2.74 1.35 -17.02
CA VAL A 3 2.46 1.35 -15.58
C VAL A 3 2.71 -0.03 -14.96
N ASP A 4 2.41 -1.12 -15.67
CA ASP A 4 2.66 -2.47 -15.17
C ASP A 4 4.15 -2.78 -15.07
N ILE A 5 4.95 -2.30 -16.03
CA ILE A 5 6.41 -2.48 -16.00
C ILE A 5 6.99 -1.71 -14.81
N PHE A 6 6.53 -0.47 -14.60
CA PHE A 6 6.96 0.35 -13.47
C PHE A 6 6.62 -0.33 -12.13
N SER A 7 5.38 -0.77 -11.95
CA SER A 7 4.91 -1.44 -10.73
C SER A 7 5.67 -2.74 -10.44
N LYS A 8 5.95 -3.56 -11.45
CA LYS A 8 6.76 -4.78 -11.29
C LYS A 8 8.18 -4.48 -10.83
N ARG A 9 8.80 -3.41 -11.35
CA ARG A 9 10.14 -2.99 -10.93
C ARG A 9 10.14 -2.51 -9.49
N MET A 10 9.12 -1.78 -9.04
CA MET A 10 8.99 -1.39 -7.63
C MET A 10 8.94 -2.61 -6.71
N VAL A 11 8.14 -3.62 -7.06
CA VAL A 11 8.05 -4.88 -6.32
C VAL A 11 9.40 -5.61 -6.26
N ASP A 12 10.09 -5.71 -7.39
CA ASP A 12 11.39 -6.39 -7.46
C ASP A 12 12.46 -5.64 -6.63
N THR A 13 12.44 -4.31 -6.64
CA THR A 13 13.32 -3.48 -5.80
C THR A 13 13.01 -3.65 -4.32
N ALA A 14 11.74 -3.58 -3.92
CA ALA A 14 11.31 -3.80 -2.53
C ALA A 14 11.76 -5.17 -2.02
N ARG A 15 11.54 -6.23 -2.81
CA ARG A 15 11.99 -7.60 -2.50
C ARG A 15 13.50 -7.65 -2.32
N PHE A 16 14.27 -7.03 -3.20
CA PHE A 16 15.73 -7.02 -3.09
C PHE A 16 16.19 -6.34 -1.81
N ILE A 17 15.63 -5.18 -1.47
CA ILE A 17 15.97 -4.43 -0.25
C ILE A 17 15.63 -5.27 0.98
N LEU A 18 14.41 -5.79 1.06
CA LEU A 18 13.95 -6.59 2.20
C LEU A 18 14.75 -7.87 2.39
N SER A 19 15.30 -8.46 1.32
CA SER A 19 16.20 -9.62 1.42
C SER A 19 17.49 -9.35 2.19
N LYS A 20 17.84 -8.07 2.43
CA LYS A 20 19.02 -7.67 3.21
C LYS A 20 18.76 -7.59 4.71
N PHE A 21 17.50 -7.64 5.13
CA PHE A 21 17.10 -7.53 6.54
C PHE A 21 16.46 -8.83 7.01
N LYS A 22 16.83 -9.29 8.21
CA LYS A 22 16.25 -10.51 8.80
C LYS A 22 14.86 -10.28 9.38
N ASN A 23 14.63 -9.10 9.95
CA ASN A 23 13.38 -8.71 10.57
C ASN A 23 13.01 -7.32 10.06
N SER A 24 11.77 -7.15 9.65
CA SER A 24 11.21 -5.87 9.22
C SER A 24 9.86 -5.66 9.89
N PHE A 25 9.50 -4.39 10.10
CA PHE A 25 8.21 -3.97 10.60
C PHE A 25 7.78 -2.74 9.82
N PHE A 26 6.52 -2.70 9.41
CA PHE A 26 5.98 -1.71 8.49
C PHE A 26 4.84 -0.97 9.17
N ILE A 27 4.74 0.33 8.89
CA ILE A 27 3.77 1.24 9.49
C ILE A 27 3.25 2.17 8.39
N ASN A 28 1.93 2.25 8.24
CA ASN A 28 1.26 3.20 7.39
C ASN A 28 0.57 4.26 8.24
N PHE A 29 0.76 5.52 7.85
CA PHE A 29 0.07 6.68 8.42
C PHE A 29 -0.96 7.13 7.39
N ALA A 30 -2.19 6.63 7.53
CA ALA A 30 -3.28 6.90 6.60
C ALA A 30 -4.16 8.01 7.19
N PHE A 31 -3.68 9.25 7.06
CA PHE A 31 -4.37 10.46 7.47
C PHE A 31 -4.77 11.27 6.24
N ASP A 32 -6.00 11.75 6.20
CA ASP A 32 -6.55 12.62 5.15
C ASP A 32 -6.02 12.33 3.74
N VAL A 33 -6.24 11.10 3.25
CA VAL A 33 -5.74 10.63 1.96
C VAL A 33 -6.33 11.46 0.81
N THR A 34 -5.45 12.04 0.00
CA THR A 34 -5.82 12.87 -1.15
C THR A 34 -5.93 12.04 -2.43
N LYS A 35 -6.60 12.59 -3.45
CA LYS A 35 -6.75 11.91 -4.75
C LYS A 35 -5.42 11.72 -5.49
N GLU A 36 -4.54 12.70 -5.36
CA GLU A 36 -3.26 12.76 -6.06
C GLU A 36 -2.13 12.46 -5.07
N CYS A 37 -0.88 12.46 -5.53
CA CYS A 37 0.24 12.34 -4.59
C CYS A 37 0.35 13.62 -3.74
N ASP A 38 0.47 13.49 -2.42
CA ASP A 38 0.64 14.62 -1.48
C ASP A 38 1.85 15.53 -1.78
N CYS A 39 2.76 15.10 -2.67
CA CYS A 39 3.84 15.94 -3.20
C CYS A 39 3.35 16.98 -4.24
N ILE A 40 2.11 16.87 -4.71
CA ILE A 40 1.53 17.71 -5.75
C ILE A 40 0.84 18.90 -5.06
N SER A 41 1.60 19.97 -4.79
CA SER A 41 1.11 21.19 -4.15
C SER A 41 0.14 22.00 -5.02
N THR A 42 -0.98 21.42 -5.41
CA THR A 42 -2.07 22.11 -6.09
C THR A 42 -3.07 22.61 -5.05
N LYS A 43 -3.66 23.78 -5.30
CA LYS A 43 -4.54 24.46 -4.34
C LYS A 43 -5.85 23.70 -4.01
N ASN A 44 -6.11 22.57 -4.66
CA ASN A 44 -7.39 21.86 -4.62
C ASN A 44 -7.19 20.36 -4.38
N GLU A 45 -6.34 19.97 -3.43
CA GLU A 45 -6.28 18.57 -3.00
C GLU A 45 -7.61 18.19 -2.32
N GLU A 46 -8.38 17.35 -3.00
CA GLU A 46 -9.60 16.77 -2.46
C GLU A 46 -9.21 15.58 -1.58
N ILE A 47 -9.57 15.66 -0.30
CA ILE A 47 -9.50 14.51 0.62
C ILE A 47 -10.55 13.50 0.16
N VAL A 48 -10.09 12.37 -0.38
CA VAL A 48 -10.96 11.32 -0.89
C VAL A 48 -11.26 10.27 0.17
N THR A 49 -10.36 10.10 1.15
CA THR A 49 -10.59 9.27 2.34
C THR A 49 -10.12 10.02 3.59
N LYS A 50 -11.00 10.13 4.59
CA LYS A 50 -10.67 10.74 5.88
C LYS A 50 -9.72 9.85 6.68
N ASP A 51 -9.19 10.36 7.79
CA ASP A 51 -8.33 9.63 8.71
C ASP A 51 -8.78 8.19 9.00
N ILE A 52 -7.94 7.24 8.57
CA ILE A 52 -8.04 5.82 8.90
C ILE A 52 -7.23 5.51 10.17
N GLY A 53 -6.14 6.25 10.38
CA GLY A 53 -5.27 6.08 11.53
C GLY A 53 -3.90 5.48 11.16
N ILE A 54 -3.31 4.79 12.13
CA ILE A 54 -2.02 4.11 11.97
C ILE A 54 -2.28 2.61 11.81
N LEU A 55 -1.78 2.03 10.72
CA LEU A 55 -1.77 0.59 10.53
C LEU A 55 -0.33 0.07 10.66
N ALA A 56 -0.17 -1.14 11.17
CA ALA A 56 1.15 -1.74 11.29
C ALA A 56 1.12 -3.25 11.12
N SER A 57 2.17 -3.81 10.53
CA SER A 57 2.32 -5.25 10.34
C SER A 57 3.80 -5.65 10.16
N LYS A 58 4.08 -6.93 10.36
CA LYS A 58 5.35 -7.57 9.92
C LYS A 58 5.29 -8.06 8.47
N ASP A 59 4.10 -8.13 7.90
CA ASP A 59 3.84 -8.52 6.52
C ASP A 59 3.47 -7.26 5.72
N ILE A 60 4.38 -6.84 4.82
CA ILE A 60 4.21 -5.62 4.02
C ILE A 60 3.02 -5.73 3.07
N LEU A 61 2.79 -6.90 2.48
CA LEU A 61 1.71 -7.04 1.49
C LEU A 61 0.35 -7.04 2.17
N ALA A 62 0.23 -7.69 3.33
CA ALA A 62 -0.99 -7.66 4.12
C ALA A 62 -1.31 -6.24 4.63
N LEU A 63 -0.30 -5.46 5.03
CA LEU A 63 -0.47 -4.07 5.45
C LEU A 63 -0.97 -3.18 4.31
N GLU A 64 -0.33 -3.25 3.15
CA GLU A 64 -0.71 -2.45 1.98
C GLU A 64 -2.11 -2.83 1.49
N LYS A 65 -2.43 -4.14 1.43
CA LYS A 65 -3.76 -4.60 1.05
C LYS A 65 -4.84 -4.10 2.02
N ALA A 66 -4.60 -4.21 3.33
CA ALA A 66 -5.52 -3.71 4.34
C ALA A 66 -5.73 -2.19 4.24
N THR A 67 -4.65 -1.45 4.00
CA THR A 67 -4.71 0.01 3.84
C THR A 67 -5.52 0.39 2.60
N LEU A 68 -5.25 -0.25 1.46
CA LEU A 68 -5.99 -0.03 0.22
C LEU A 68 -7.48 -0.36 0.36
N ASP A 69 -7.81 -1.45 1.04
CA ASP A 69 -9.20 -1.86 1.25
C ASP A 69 -9.97 -0.88 2.15
N LEU A 70 -9.30 -0.29 3.14
CA LEU A 70 -9.89 0.74 3.99
C LEU A 70 -10.05 2.06 3.22
N ILE A 71 -9.10 2.42 2.35
CA ILE A 71 -9.23 3.57 1.44
C ILE A 71 -10.41 3.37 0.49
N ASN A 72 -10.53 2.19 -0.10
CA ASN A 72 -11.58 1.89 -1.07
C ASN A 72 -12.95 1.57 -0.44
N LYS A 73 -13.07 1.58 0.89
CA LYS A 73 -14.26 1.15 1.61
C LYS A 73 -15.52 1.91 1.20
N ASP A 74 -15.40 3.22 1.02
CA ASP A 74 -16.54 4.10 0.70
C ASP A 74 -16.61 4.47 -0.79
N LYS A 75 -15.48 4.44 -1.49
CA LYS A 75 -15.36 4.75 -2.92
C LYS A 75 -14.27 3.86 -3.52
N ASP A 76 -14.58 3.20 -4.62
CA ASP A 76 -13.60 2.40 -5.37
C ASP A 76 -12.66 3.34 -6.16
N LEU A 77 -11.54 3.73 -5.54
CA LEU A 77 -10.68 4.82 -6.01
C LEU A 77 -9.36 4.34 -6.61
N LEU A 78 -8.77 3.30 -6.03
CA LEU A 78 -7.42 2.86 -6.34
C LEU A 78 -7.38 1.37 -6.66
N HIS A 79 -6.81 1.00 -7.79
CA HIS A 79 -6.68 -0.39 -8.22
C HIS A 79 -5.21 -0.76 -8.37
N CYS A 80 -4.77 -1.73 -7.57
CA CYS A 80 -3.38 -2.21 -7.55
C CYS A 80 -3.27 -3.74 -7.66
N ASP A 81 -4.33 -4.41 -8.12
CA ASP A 81 -4.45 -5.88 -8.10
C ASP A 81 -3.27 -6.57 -8.79
N THR A 82 -2.89 -6.11 -9.99
CA THR A 82 -1.77 -6.69 -10.75
C THR A 82 -0.44 -6.56 -10.02
N MET A 83 -0.22 -5.45 -9.30
CA MET A 83 0.97 -5.23 -8.48
C MET A 83 0.97 -6.12 -7.25
N PHE A 84 -0.17 -6.26 -6.57
CA PHE A 84 -0.32 -7.08 -5.37
C PHE A 84 -0.19 -8.58 -5.67
N GLU A 85 -0.80 -9.06 -6.75
CA GLU A 85 -0.63 -10.43 -7.22
C GLU A 85 0.84 -10.73 -7.56
N TYR A 86 1.50 -9.80 -8.24
CA TYR A 86 2.92 -9.93 -8.57
C TYR A 86 3.80 -9.93 -7.30
N ALA A 87 3.51 -9.06 -6.33
CA ALA A 87 4.17 -9.01 -5.03
C ALA A 87 3.99 -10.32 -4.25
N HIS A 88 2.78 -10.87 -4.23
CA HIS A 88 2.49 -12.16 -3.60
C HIS A 88 3.29 -13.29 -4.27
N LYS A 89 3.27 -13.36 -5.61
CA LYS A 89 4.06 -14.32 -6.39
C LYS A 89 5.57 -14.20 -6.13
N LYS A 90 6.04 -12.99 -5.83
CA LYS A 90 7.44 -12.70 -5.46
C LYS A 90 7.73 -12.95 -3.98
N GLY A 91 6.76 -13.42 -3.19
CA GLY A 91 6.97 -13.80 -1.80
C GLY A 91 7.24 -12.60 -0.88
N LEU A 92 6.67 -11.43 -1.19
CA LEU A 92 6.74 -10.26 -0.30
C LEU A 92 5.80 -10.36 0.89
N GLY A 93 4.75 -11.19 0.81
CA GLY A 93 3.76 -11.30 1.87
C GLY A 93 2.47 -11.96 1.39
N ASN A 94 1.42 -11.83 2.18
CA ASN A 94 0.10 -12.42 1.95
C ASN A 94 -0.93 -11.37 1.53
N LEU A 95 -1.89 -11.78 0.70
CA LEU A 95 -3.04 -10.94 0.33
C LEU A 95 -4.15 -10.98 1.39
N ASP A 96 -4.22 -12.08 2.14
CA ASP A 96 -5.18 -12.23 3.24
C ASP A 96 -4.64 -11.56 4.51
N TYR A 97 -5.54 -10.92 5.25
CA TYR A 97 -5.22 -10.28 6.52
C TYR A 97 -6.41 -10.32 7.47
N LYS A 98 -6.14 -10.07 8.75
CA LYS A 98 -7.16 -9.87 9.78
C LYS A 98 -6.86 -8.57 10.51
N LEU A 99 -7.80 -7.63 10.47
CA LEU A 99 -7.72 -6.41 11.26
C LEU A 99 -7.98 -6.72 12.74
N THR A 100 -7.13 -6.16 13.60
CA THR A 100 -7.28 -6.21 15.06
C THR A 100 -7.06 -4.80 15.59
N GLU A 101 -8.10 -4.22 16.19
CA GLU A 101 -8.03 -2.93 16.87
C GLU A 101 -7.44 -3.11 18.28
N VAL A 102 -6.62 -2.15 18.71
CA VAL A 102 -5.89 -2.16 19.99
C VAL A 102 -6.20 -0.90 20.77
#